data_AF-A0A534WEU8-F1
#
_entry.id   AF-A0A534WEU8-F1
#
_cell.length_a   1.000
_cell.length_b   1.000
_cell.length_c   1.000
_cell.angle_alpha   90.00
_cell.angle_beta   90.00
_cell.angle_gamma   90.00
#
_symmetry.space_group_name_H-M   'P 1'
#
loop_
_entity.id
_entity.type
_entity.pdbx_description
1 polymer ?
#
loop_
_entity_poly.entity_id
_entity_poly.type
_entity_poly.pdbx_seq_one_letter_code
_entity_poly.pdbx_strand_id
1 'polypeptide(L)'
;MNCCLASTDLGVTGELIDVCSYPSQQPNSDPSDCVLTPPNCSSDAGCDDQNPCTVDKCVSGTGGVKFCDNAPGNAGTVCRPSAGPCDVAETCTGTSRECPPDTFTAAGTPCRASAGVCDPPETCTGTSASCPADAKSPAGTACRPAAGVCDVPETCDGTSNTCPSDGFLPASSVCRPSAGPCDVAEYCTGNSAGCPPDGFQSSSTLCRPSAGLCDGPEYCTGSGADCPPDGSVAGCTPCATAADCNDHDVCTYDSCNGGVCSNTPTEGCTPCTTAADCNDDNACTVESCVAGVCRNTPIPGCTPCTTVTDCDDHNACTTDTCNAGVCRHAAVSGCIPCTTAANCNDFNACTTDACIGGVCVHTNTCLVREAAPTEICGNCIDDDGNGLTDFEDPACSGQAGTLTLEEGLLRPAGNATRLDLHAALAGLGVNPLADDVILQIRPENGTDVLCARIPAGSFVKHRRLFKFADPKHAVASAQGLDHVKIQVPANGSVRLLAGGNRVRMACPDAGPLQVTVGFHDATAGVGGDSSATTVQTFSAGPNGSLRIP
;
A
#
# COMPACT_ATOMS: atom_id res chain seq x y z
N MET A 1 3.64 -40.30 88.31
CA MET A 1 3.34 -40.39 89.75
C MET A 1 4.66 -40.12 90.46
N ASN A 2 4.71 -39.13 91.36
CA ASN A 2 5.92 -38.90 92.16
C ASN A 2 6.11 -40.11 93.09
N CYS A 3 7.11 -40.95 92.83
CA CYS A 3 7.62 -41.90 93.81
C CYS A 3 8.37 -41.09 94.87
N CYS A 4 7.64 -40.51 95.81
CA CYS A 4 8.22 -40.04 97.06
C CYS A 4 8.41 -41.26 97.95
N LEU A 5 9.61 -41.81 98.00
CA LEU A 5 10.01 -42.72 99.07
C LEU A 5 9.87 -41.98 100.41
N ALA A 6 9.14 -42.56 101.36
CA ALA A 6 9.08 -42.04 102.72
C ALA A 6 10.23 -42.63 103.55
N SER A 7 10.71 -41.86 104.54
CA SER A 7 11.89 -42.17 105.37
C SER A 7 11.78 -43.45 106.22
N THR A 8 10.64 -44.15 106.18
CA THR A 8 10.41 -45.41 106.88
C THR A 8 10.78 -46.64 106.04
N ASP A 9 11.00 -46.48 104.74
CA ASP A 9 11.16 -47.61 103.82
C ASP A 9 12.63 -48.04 103.61
N LEU A 10 13.58 -47.41 104.32
CA LEU A 10 15.01 -47.76 104.25
C LEU A 10 15.58 -48.03 105.65
N GLY A 11 16.04 -49.26 105.86
CA GLY A 11 16.65 -49.71 107.11
C GLY A 11 17.99 -49.04 107.42
N VAL A 12 18.26 -48.84 108.72
CA VAL A 12 19.42 -48.11 109.28
C VAL A 12 20.80 -48.74 109.04
N THR A 13 20.90 -49.89 108.38
CA THR A 13 22.17 -50.60 108.13
C THR A 13 22.57 -50.69 106.66
N GLY A 14 21.80 -50.08 105.74
CA GLY A 14 22.11 -50.15 104.31
C GLY A 14 21.98 -51.56 103.71
N GLU A 15 21.20 -52.45 104.34
CA GLU A 15 20.81 -53.73 103.76
C GLU A 15 19.49 -53.54 103.01
N LEU A 16 19.49 -53.89 101.71
CA LEU A 16 18.32 -53.84 100.84
C LEU A 16 17.22 -54.71 101.45
N ILE A 17 16.16 -54.08 101.96
CA ILE A 17 14.89 -54.79 102.16
C ILE A 17 14.32 -54.96 100.76
N ASP A 18 14.24 -56.22 100.35
CA ASP A 18 13.49 -56.69 99.19
C ASP A 18 12.09 -56.06 99.17
N VAL A 19 11.91 -55.02 98.34
CA VAL A 19 10.59 -54.56 97.89
C VAL A 19 10.39 -55.08 96.46
N CYS A 20 10.43 -56.39 96.29
CA CYS A 20 9.78 -57.08 95.20
C CYS A 20 8.87 -58.17 95.77
N SER A 21 7.87 -57.76 96.57
CA SER A 21 6.74 -58.63 96.93
C SER A 21 5.46 -57.82 97.18
N TYR A 22 4.82 -57.32 96.11
CA TYR A 22 3.41 -57.56 95.71
C TYR A 22 3.02 -56.67 94.51
N PRO A 23 2.05 -57.11 93.67
CA PRO A 23 1.93 -56.73 92.26
C PRO A 23 1.22 -55.38 92.07
N SER A 24 1.86 -54.43 91.38
CA SER A 24 1.09 -53.34 90.78
C SER A 24 0.32 -53.92 89.59
N GLN A 25 -1.00 -54.09 89.74
CA GLN A 25 -1.89 -54.51 88.67
C GLN A 25 -2.09 -53.41 87.62
N GLN A 26 -1.03 -53.02 86.91
CA GLN A 26 -1.13 -52.42 85.60
C GLN A 26 -0.19 -53.16 84.65
N PRO A 27 -0.66 -53.60 83.47
CA PRO A 27 0.26 -54.09 82.46
C PRO A 27 1.17 -52.91 82.09
N ASN A 28 2.48 -53.10 82.18
CA ASN A 28 3.56 -52.21 81.68
C ASN A 28 4.34 -51.35 82.71
N SER A 29 4.29 -51.61 84.01
CA SER A 29 5.30 -51.04 84.94
C SER A 29 6.52 -51.96 85.05
N ASP A 30 7.66 -51.48 84.57
CA ASP A 30 8.96 -52.16 84.59
C ASP A 30 9.57 -52.17 86.01
N PRO A 31 10.09 -53.29 86.56
CA PRO A 31 10.71 -53.35 87.89
C PRO A 31 12.02 -52.54 88.03
N SER A 32 12.52 -51.96 86.94
CA SER A 32 13.77 -51.18 86.85
C SER A 32 13.71 -49.80 87.51
N ASP A 33 12.55 -49.36 87.99
CA ASP A 33 12.32 -47.97 88.42
C ASP A 33 12.97 -47.57 89.76
N CYS A 34 13.70 -48.47 90.43
CA CYS A 34 14.45 -48.19 91.67
C CYS A 34 15.76 -48.99 91.75
N VAL A 35 16.73 -48.70 90.89
CA VAL A 35 18.11 -49.17 91.08
C VAL A 35 18.88 -48.19 91.96
N LEU A 36 18.95 -48.46 93.26
CA LEU A 36 19.96 -47.86 94.15
C LEU A 36 21.22 -48.73 94.08
N THR A 37 22.30 -48.23 93.47
CA THR A 37 23.61 -48.91 93.48
C THR A 37 24.28 -48.78 94.87
N PRO A 38 25.20 -49.72 95.25
CA PRO A 38 25.80 -49.77 96.58
C PRO A 38 26.48 -48.46 97.00
N PRO A 39 26.52 -48.16 98.31
CA PRO A 39 26.64 -46.81 98.82
C PRO A 39 28.08 -46.29 98.68
N ASN A 40 28.21 -44.94 98.68
CA ASN A 40 29.45 -44.16 98.83
C ASN A 40 29.94 -43.43 97.56
N CYS A 41 29.05 -42.67 96.89
CA CYS A 41 29.51 -41.60 96.01
C CYS A 41 30.06 -40.41 96.83
N SER A 42 31.08 -39.73 96.31
CA SER A 42 31.65 -38.53 96.94
C SER A 42 31.24 -37.22 96.25
N SER A 43 30.96 -37.29 94.95
CA SER A 43 30.51 -36.20 94.07
C SER A 43 29.64 -36.77 92.93
N ASP A 44 28.91 -35.90 92.23
CA ASP A 44 28.08 -36.24 91.07
C ASP A 44 28.88 -36.97 89.97
N ALA A 45 30.12 -36.56 89.72
CA ALA A 45 31.02 -37.24 88.77
C ALA A 45 31.37 -38.69 89.16
N GLY A 46 31.21 -39.06 90.44
CA GLY A 46 31.38 -40.45 90.90
C GLY A 46 30.15 -41.33 90.66
N CYS A 47 29.06 -40.76 90.15
CA CYS A 47 27.82 -41.46 89.80
C CYS A 47 27.61 -41.68 88.30
N ASP A 48 28.55 -41.23 87.47
CA ASP A 48 28.51 -41.38 86.01
C ASP A 48 28.43 -42.87 85.62
N ASP A 49 27.27 -43.27 85.10
CA ASP A 49 27.00 -44.61 84.60
C ASP A 49 27.22 -44.74 83.08
N GLN A 50 27.80 -43.70 82.46
CA GLN A 50 28.00 -43.54 81.02
C GLN A 50 26.70 -43.52 80.21
N ASN A 51 25.54 -43.39 80.85
CA ASN A 51 24.27 -43.23 80.16
C ASN A 51 23.96 -41.73 79.95
N PRO A 52 23.94 -41.25 78.69
CA PRO A 52 23.67 -39.84 78.42
C PRO A 52 22.23 -39.39 78.76
N CYS A 53 21.29 -40.32 78.95
CA CYS A 53 19.88 -40.03 79.27
C CYS A 53 19.58 -39.95 80.77
N THR A 54 20.59 -40.09 81.62
CA THR A 54 20.46 -39.95 83.07
C THR A 54 21.18 -38.70 83.57
N VAL A 55 20.64 -38.09 84.62
CA VAL A 55 21.34 -37.04 85.36
C VAL A 55 21.99 -37.69 86.56
N ASP A 56 23.31 -37.79 86.55
CA ASP A 56 24.06 -38.48 87.60
C ASP A 56 24.23 -37.55 88.80
N LYS A 57 23.50 -37.85 89.88
CA LYS A 57 23.51 -37.01 91.08
C LYS A 57 23.86 -37.83 92.32
N CYS A 58 24.85 -37.36 93.06
CA CYS A 58 25.21 -37.92 94.35
C CYS A 58 24.33 -37.27 95.43
N VAL A 59 23.25 -37.96 95.80
CA VAL A 59 22.26 -37.46 96.75
C VAL A 59 22.53 -37.99 98.16
N SER A 60 22.22 -37.16 99.17
CA SER A 60 22.39 -37.54 100.58
C SER A 60 21.07 -38.06 101.13
N GLY A 61 21.07 -39.32 101.57
CA GLY A 61 19.95 -39.97 102.24
C GLY A 61 19.86 -39.63 103.73
N THR A 62 18.87 -40.22 104.39
CA THR A 62 18.70 -40.11 105.84
C THR A 62 19.90 -40.76 106.55
N GLY A 63 20.49 -40.06 107.54
CA GLY A 63 21.69 -40.53 108.24
C GLY A 63 23.04 -40.16 107.60
N GLY A 64 23.05 -39.34 106.52
CA GLY A 64 24.27 -38.80 105.93
C GLY A 64 24.99 -39.74 104.95
N VAL A 65 24.42 -40.92 104.67
CA VAL A 65 24.91 -41.85 103.65
C VAL A 65 24.59 -41.29 102.27
N LYS A 66 25.58 -41.33 101.36
CA LYS A 66 25.45 -40.85 99.98
C LYS A 66 25.26 -42.01 99.00
N PHE A 67 24.35 -41.85 98.05
CA PHE A 67 24.07 -42.81 96.99
C PHE A 67 23.86 -42.10 95.64
N CYS A 68 23.97 -42.85 94.54
CA CYS A 68 23.77 -42.33 93.20
C CYS A 68 22.28 -42.39 92.82
N ASP A 69 21.74 -41.26 92.39
CA ASP A 69 20.45 -41.15 91.72
C ASP A 69 20.69 -40.78 90.26
N ASN A 70 20.37 -41.71 89.36
CA ASN A 70 20.56 -41.57 87.91
C ASN A 70 19.22 -41.31 87.21
N ALA A 71 18.45 -40.33 87.70
CA ALA A 71 17.10 -40.04 87.23
C ALA A 71 17.05 -39.76 85.71
N PRO A 72 15.94 -40.08 85.01
CA PRO A 72 15.74 -39.66 83.62
C PRO A 72 15.97 -38.15 83.46
N GLY A 73 16.71 -37.73 82.45
CA GLY A 73 16.94 -36.31 82.18
C GLY A 73 17.66 -36.05 80.86
N ASN A 74 18.31 -34.90 80.76
CA ASN A 74 19.08 -34.49 79.56
C ASN A 74 18.27 -34.52 78.24
N ALA A 75 17.05 -33.99 78.25
CA ALA A 75 16.20 -33.94 77.05
C ALA A 75 16.94 -33.28 75.86
N GLY A 76 16.90 -33.92 74.69
CA GLY A 76 17.58 -33.44 73.48
C GLY A 76 19.05 -33.83 73.36
N THR A 77 19.65 -34.44 74.40
CA THR A 77 21.01 -35.00 74.29
C THR A 77 20.99 -36.25 73.41
N VAL A 78 21.92 -36.33 72.46
CA VAL A 78 22.06 -37.50 71.57
C VAL A 78 22.54 -38.70 72.39
N CYS A 79 21.71 -39.73 72.47
CA CYS A 79 22.04 -40.98 73.14
C CYS A 79 22.46 -42.09 72.18
N ARG A 80 22.05 -41.98 70.92
CA ARG A 80 22.58 -42.77 69.83
C ARG A 80 22.87 -41.84 68.64
N PRO A 81 24.13 -41.69 68.22
CA PRO A 81 24.45 -40.92 67.03
C PRO A 81 23.99 -41.68 65.78
N SER A 82 23.65 -40.93 64.73
CA SER A 82 23.33 -41.49 63.42
C SER A 82 24.49 -42.35 62.89
N ALA A 83 24.17 -43.61 62.54
CA ALA A 83 25.10 -44.61 62.02
C ALA A 83 25.26 -44.57 60.48
N GLY A 84 24.57 -43.66 59.79
CA GLY A 84 24.66 -43.51 58.35
C GLY A 84 23.70 -42.46 57.76
N PRO A 85 23.75 -42.20 56.45
CA PRO A 85 22.93 -41.17 55.80
C PRO A 85 21.41 -41.45 55.85
N CYS A 86 21.00 -42.68 56.16
CA CYS A 86 19.61 -43.08 56.32
C CYS A 86 19.20 -43.29 57.77
N ASP A 87 19.98 -42.77 58.71
CA ASP A 87 19.75 -42.93 60.13
C ASP A 87 19.53 -41.59 60.83
N VAL A 88 18.57 -41.55 61.74
CA VAL A 88 18.30 -40.37 62.55
C VAL A 88 18.96 -40.57 63.91
N ALA A 89 19.65 -39.56 64.43
CA ALA A 89 20.21 -39.67 65.77
C ALA A 89 19.07 -39.64 66.82
N GLU A 90 19.00 -40.65 67.68
CA GLU A 90 18.06 -40.62 68.81
C GLU A 90 18.54 -39.69 69.91
N THR A 91 17.60 -38.91 70.42
CA THR A 91 17.82 -38.00 71.52
C THR A 91 17.01 -38.42 72.73
N CYS A 92 17.58 -38.24 73.93
CA CYS A 92 16.92 -38.52 75.18
C CYS A 92 15.62 -37.71 75.27
N THR A 93 14.54 -38.36 75.70
CA THR A 93 13.23 -37.70 75.85
C THR A 93 13.17 -36.82 77.10
N GLY A 94 14.15 -36.95 78.01
CA GLY A 94 14.14 -36.34 79.34
C GLY A 94 13.17 -36.97 80.33
N THR A 95 12.43 -38.00 79.92
CA THR A 95 11.43 -38.70 80.74
C THR A 95 11.69 -40.20 80.86
N SER A 96 12.61 -40.75 80.06
CA SER A 96 13.08 -42.14 80.14
C SER A 96 14.60 -42.17 80.36
N ARG A 97 15.08 -43.16 81.12
CA ARG A 97 16.52 -43.48 81.24
C ARG A 97 17.04 -44.23 80.01
N GLU A 98 16.15 -44.84 79.24
CA GLU A 98 16.49 -45.56 78.02
C GLU A 98 16.51 -44.61 76.83
N CYS A 99 17.52 -44.76 75.98
CA CYS A 99 17.53 -44.14 74.67
C CYS A 99 16.34 -44.69 73.83
N PRO A 100 15.61 -43.85 73.08
CA PRO A 100 14.53 -44.31 72.23
C PRO A 100 14.94 -45.47 71.28
N PRO A 101 13.96 -46.27 70.80
CA PRO A 101 14.21 -47.25 69.76
C PRO A 101 14.81 -46.61 68.50
N ASP A 102 15.58 -47.38 67.75
CA ASP A 102 16.23 -46.95 66.52
C ASP A 102 15.22 -46.46 65.48
N THR A 103 15.42 -45.23 64.99
CA THR A 103 14.53 -44.59 64.01
C THR A 103 15.30 -44.24 62.75
N PHE A 104 14.90 -44.87 61.65
CA PHE A 104 15.52 -44.60 60.35
C PHE A 104 14.84 -43.45 59.62
N THR A 105 15.61 -42.78 58.76
CA THR A 105 15.10 -41.80 57.82
C THR A 105 13.98 -42.41 56.96
N ALA A 106 12.91 -41.65 56.73
CA ALA A 106 11.72 -42.13 56.02
C ALA A 106 12.05 -42.75 54.65
N ALA A 107 11.31 -43.83 54.32
CA ALA A 107 11.45 -44.51 53.04
C ALA A 107 11.25 -43.54 51.86
N GLY A 108 12.11 -43.65 50.84
CA GLY A 108 12.07 -42.75 49.67
C GLY A 108 12.89 -41.46 49.83
N THR A 109 13.47 -41.19 51.01
CA THR A 109 14.38 -40.05 51.17
C THR A 109 15.68 -40.28 50.41
N PRO A 110 16.11 -39.40 49.48
CA PRO A 110 17.35 -39.58 48.74
C PRO A 110 18.57 -39.55 49.67
N CYS A 111 19.37 -40.60 49.62
CA CYS A 111 20.63 -40.72 50.37
C CYS A 111 21.87 -40.66 49.48
N ARG A 112 21.69 -40.86 48.17
CA ARG A 112 22.66 -40.50 47.14
C ARG A 112 21.94 -39.82 45.98
N ALA A 113 22.49 -38.72 45.49
CA ALA A 113 21.98 -38.06 44.29
C ALA A 113 22.36 -38.84 43.03
N SER A 114 21.51 -38.74 41.99
CA SER A 114 21.80 -39.22 40.65
C SER A 114 23.04 -38.53 40.06
N ALA A 115 23.95 -39.29 39.46
CA ALA A 115 25.11 -38.76 38.74
C ALA A 115 24.94 -38.81 37.20
N GLY A 116 23.74 -39.10 36.70
CA GLY A 116 23.42 -39.08 35.28
C GLY A 116 22.13 -39.81 34.91
N VAL A 117 21.72 -39.71 33.65
CA VAL A 117 20.45 -40.28 33.15
C VAL A 117 20.34 -41.82 33.27
N CYS A 118 21.48 -42.51 33.38
CA CYS A 118 21.56 -43.95 33.60
C CYS A 118 21.89 -44.33 35.06
N ASP A 119 21.84 -43.36 35.98
CA ASP A 119 22.19 -43.53 37.38
C ASP A 119 21.09 -42.95 38.26
N PRO A 120 20.05 -43.72 38.62
CA PRO A 120 18.98 -43.25 39.50
C PRO A 120 19.53 -42.90 40.89
N PRO A 121 18.91 -41.98 41.64
CA PRO A 121 19.29 -41.74 43.02
C PRO A 121 18.90 -42.92 43.91
N GLU A 122 19.76 -43.33 44.85
CA GLU A 122 19.33 -44.25 45.90
C GLU A 122 18.55 -43.53 46.99
N THR A 123 17.56 -44.23 47.50
CA THR A 123 16.67 -43.75 48.55
C THR A 123 16.74 -44.67 49.75
N CYS A 124 16.60 -44.08 50.94
CA CYS A 124 16.51 -44.84 52.18
C CYS A 124 15.32 -45.80 52.14
N THR A 125 15.50 -47.00 52.70
CA THR A 125 14.44 -48.01 52.75
C THR A 125 13.43 -47.77 53.86
N GLY A 126 13.76 -46.88 54.82
CA GLY A 126 13.00 -46.70 56.06
C GLY A 126 13.27 -47.78 57.12
N THR A 127 14.18 -48.72 56.84
CA THR A 127 14.45 -49.89 57.71
C THR A 127 15.96 -50.15 57.92
N SER A 128 16.83 -49.27 57.42
CA SER A 128 18.29 -49.44 57.45
C SER A 128 18.96 -48.07 57.57
N ALA A 129 19.98 -47.99 58.43
CA ALA A 129 20.84 -46.82 58.61
C ALA A 129 21.73 -46.50 57.39
N SER A 130 22.06 -47.54 56.60
CA SER A 130 22.89 -47.41 55.40
C SER A 130 22.05 -47.12 54.16
N CYS A 131 22.54 -46.24 53.30
CA CYS A 131 22.02 -46.07 51.95
C CYS A 131 22.23 -47.36 51.13
N PRO A 132 21.28 -47.77 50.28
CA PRO A 132 21.51 -48.88 49.35
C PRO A 132 22.75 -48.66 48.49
N ALA A 133 23.31 -49.76 47.98
CA ALA A 133 24.47 -49.70 47.09
C ALA A 133 24.12 -48.95 45.79
N ASP A 134 25.10 -48.22 45.24
CA ASP A 134 24.97 -47.49 43.99
C ASP A 134 24.58 -48.43 42.84
N ALA A 135 23.36 -48.23 42.30
CA ALA A 135 22.79 -49.05 41.24
C ALA A 135 22.60 -48.22 39.96
N LYS A 136 22.99 -48.79 38.82
CA LYS A 136 22.74 -48.19 37.51
C LYS A 136 21.42 -48.67 36.93
N SER A 137 20.85 -47.85 36.05
CA SER A 137 19.69 -48.23 35.24
C SER A 137 19.99 -49.52 34.48
N PRO A 138 19.07 -50.50 34.41
CA PRO A 138 19.31 -51.77 33.73
C PRO A 138 19.77 -51.59 32.29
N ALA A 139 20.63 -52.50 31.81
CA ALA A 139 21.04 -52.52 30.41
C ALA A 139 19.81 -52.58 29.48
N GLY A 140 19.78 -51.73 28.46
CA GLY A 140 18.63 -51.58 27.54
C GLY A 140 17.62 -50.52 27.96
N THR A 141 17.77 -49.88 29.13
CA THR A 141 16.92 -48.73 29.52
C THR A 141 17.21 -47.56 28.58
N ALA A 142 16.22 -47.10 27.82
CA ALA A 142 16.38 -45.96 26.92
C ALA A 142 16.74 -44.70 27.72
N CYS A 143 17.89 -44.12 27.42
CA CYS A 143 18.39 -42.88 28.04
C CYS A 143 18.35 -41.69 27.08
N ARG A 144 18.25 -41.95 25.77
CA ARG A 144 17.87 -40.94 24.78
C ARG A 144 16.98 -41.58 23.70
N PRO A 145 15.81 -40.99 23.40
CA PRO A 145 15.02 -41.43 22.27
C PRO A 145 15.66 -40.98 20.95
N ALA A 146 15.36 -41.70 19.86
CA ALA A 146 15.72 -41.28 18.51
C ALA A 146 15.03 -39.95 18.16
N ALA A 147 15.79 -38.99 17.67
CA ALA A 147 15.35 -37.66 17.24
C ALA A 147 14.86 -37.63 15.77
N GLY A 148 15.06 -38.69 14.99
CA GLY A 148 14.61 -38.79 13.61
C GLY A 148 14.78 -40.19 13.02
N VAL A 149 14.39 -40.37 11.75
CA VAL A 149 14.40 -41.67 11.06
C VAL A 149 15.80 -42.25 10.85
N CYS A 150 16.85 -41.42 10.95
CA CYS A 150 18.25 -41.82 10.82
C CYS A 150 18.98 -41.91 12.17
N ASP A 151 18.27 -41.75 13.28
CA ASP A 151 18.81 -41.77 14.63
C ASP A 151 18.53 -43.11 15.33
N VAL A 152 19.49 -43.63 16.08
CA VAL A 152 19.35 -44.85 16.87
C VAL A 152 19.13 -44.46 18.32
N PRO A 153 18.07 -44.96 19.01
CA PRO A 153 17.89 -44.65 20.41
C PRO A 153 19.02 -45.27 21.25
N GLU A 154 19.58 -44.49 22.17
CA GLU A 154 20.60 -44.98 23.07
C GLU A 154 20.00 -45.54 24.34
N THR A 155 20.63 -46.61 24.77
CA THR A 155 20.27 -47.32 25.97
C THR A 155 21.43 -47.36 26.94
N CYS A 156 21.13 -47.28 28.23
CA CYS A 156 22.08 -47.55 29.29
C CYS A 156 22.70 -48.95 29.10
N ASP A 157 23.97 -49.09 29.41
CA ASP A 157 24.72 -50.35 29.34
C ASP A 157 24.64 -51.17 30.65
N GLY A 158 23.97 -50.64 31.68
CA GLY A 158 23.89 -51.24 33.01
C GLY A 158 25.11 -50.95 33.92
N THR A 159 26.07 -50.15 33.47
CA THR A 159 27.34 -49.92 34.20
C THR A 159 27.74 -48.44 34.26
N SER A 160 27.41 -47.64 33.25
CA SER A 160 27.71 -46.22 33.12
C SER A 160 26.63 -45.32 33.72
N ASN A 161 27.04 -44.15 34.23
CA ASN A 161 26.10 -43.12 34.71
C ASN A 161 25.44 -42.34 33.58
N THR A 162 26.10 -42.27 32.43
CA THR A 162 25.67 -41.50 31.27
C THR A 162 25.25 -42.42 30.14
N CYS A 163 24.35 -41.91 29.31
CA CYS A 163 24.01 -42.50 28.03
C CYS A 163 25.26 -42.60 27.15
N PRO A 164 25.38 -43.62 26.28
CA PRO A 164 26.44 -43.65 25.27
C PRO A 164 26.32 -42.45 24.32
N SER A 165 27.38 -42.22 23.55
CA SER A 165 27.40 -41.16 22.53
C SER A 165 26.34 -41.36 21.47
N ASP A 166 25.94 -40.26 20.84
CA ASP A 166 24.96 -40.24 19.76
C ASP A 166 25.29 -41.18 18.59
N GLY A 167 24.41 -42.15 18.35
CA GLY A 167 24.51 -43.18 17.33
C GLY A 167 23.51 -42.96 16.19
N PHE A 168 24.04 -42.87 14.97
CA PHE A 168 23.21 -42.73 13.76
C PHE A 168 23.20 -44.02 12.95
N LEU A 169 22.11 -44.25 12.20
CA LEU A 169 22.03 -45.31 11.21
C LEU A 169 23.11 -45.12 10.13
N PRO A 170 23.70 -46.20 9.59
CA PRO A 170 24.79 -46.10 8.63
C PRO A 170 24.35 -45.42 7.34
N ALA A 171 25.30 -44.84 6.61
CA ALA A 171 25.03 -44.05 5.41
C ALA A 171 24.42 -44.84 4.23
N SER A 172 24.30 -46.16 4.35
CA SER A 172 23.61 -47.04 3.41
C SER A 172 22.14 -47.31 3.76
N SER A 173 21.63 -46.73 4.86
CA SER A 173 20.26 -46.93 5.31
C SER A 173 19.33 -46.00 4.53
N VAL A 174 18.39 -46.56 3.77
CA VAL A 174 17.34 -45.79 3.09
C VAL A 174 16.42 -45.20 4.14
N CYS A 175 16.33 -43.87 4.18
CA CYS A 175 15.43 -43.15 5.08
C CYS A 175 14.17 -42.63 4.39
N ARG A 176 14.23 -42.45 3.06
CA ARG A 176 13.06 -42.24 2.22
C ARG A 176 13.22 -43.03 0.91
N PRO A 177 12.30 -43.96 0.59
CA PRO A 177 12.32 -44.63 -0.70
C PRO A 177 11.84 -43.69 -1.81
N SER A 178 12.26 -43.97 -3.04
CA SER A 178 11.74 -43.29 -4.23
C SER A 178 10.22 -43.54 -4.38
N ALA A 179 9.46 -42.46 -4.58
CA ALA A 179 8.01 -42.44 -4.73
C ALA A 179 7.55 -42.54 -6.20
N GLY A 180 8.47 -42.44 -7.18
CA GLY A 180 8.13 -42.46 -8.60
C GLY A 180 9.36 -42.50 -9.51
N PRO A 181 9.17 -42.60 -10.84
CA PRO A 181 10.27 -42.72 -11.80
C PRO A 181 11.19 -41.50 -11.84
N CYS A 182 10.71 -40.34 -11.38
CA CYS A 182 11.48 -39.11 -11.31
C CYS A 182 12.02 -38.78 -9.92
N ASP A 183 11.91 -39.73 -9.00
CA ASP A 183 12.33 -39.57 -7.62
C ASP A 183 13.57 -40.42 -7.31
N VAL A 184 14.50 -39.91 -6.51
CA VAL A 184 15.64 -40.71 -6.02
C VAL A 184 15.39 -41.15 -4.58
N ALA A 185 15.99 -42.25 -4.13
CA ALA A 185 15.91 -42.63 -2.73
C ALA A 185 16.98 -41.89 -1.92
N GLU A 186 16.64 -41.39 -0.74
CA GLU A 186 17.60 -40.78 0.18
C GLU A 186 18.06 -41.78 1.23
N TYR A 187 19.34 -41.63 1.54
CA TYR A 187 20.03 -42.44 2.51
C TYR A 187 20.45 -41.55 3.67
N CYS A 188 20.45 -42.12 4.87
CA CYS A 188 21.04 -41.47 6.03
C CYS A 188 22.47 -41.03 5.74
N THR A 189 22.98 -40.01 6.44
CA THR A 189 24.37 -39.55 6.24
C THR A 189 25.37 -40.31 7.12
N GLY A 190 24.91 -41.11 8.07
CA GLY A 190 25.74 -41.72 9.11
C GLY A 190 26.16 -40.77 10.23
N ASN A 191 25.69 -39.52 10.21
CA ASN A 191 26.09 -38.48 11.18
C ASN A 191 24.98 -37.45 11.48
N SER A 192 23.73 -37.74 11.10
CA SER A 192 22.57 -36.87 11.30
C SER A 192 21.34 -37.70 11.63
N ALA A 193 20.52 -37.18 12.54
CA ALA A 193 19.24 -37.80 12.93
C ALA A 193 18.17 -37.71 11.83
N GLY A 194 18.26 -36.69 10.97
CA GLY A 194 17.31 -36.45 9.88
C GLY A 194 17.74 -37.13 8.58
N CYS A 195 16.75 -37.53 7.79
CA CYS A 195 16.96 -37.87 6.39
C CYS A 195 17.38 -36.60 5.61
N PRO A 196 18.27 -36.69 4.61
CA PRO A 196 18.55 -35.57 3.72
C PRO A 196 17.28 -35.02 3.04
N PRO A 197 17.32 -33.78 2.52
CA PRO A 197 16.23 -33.24 1.74
C PRO A 197 15.88 -34.12 0.54
N ASP A 198 14.59 -34.14 0.19
CA ASP A 198 14.03 -34.88 -0.94
C ASP A 198 14.72 -34.48 -2.26
N GLY A 199 15.34 -35.47 -2.91
CA GLY A 199 16.06 -35.31 -4.17
C GLY A 199 15.25 -35.86 -5.34
N PHE A 200 15.28 -35.14 -6.46
CA PHE A 200 14.62 -35.58 -7.70
C PHE A 200 15.66 -35.89 -8.79
N GLN A 201 15.29 -36.78 -9.72
CA GLN A 201 16.05 -37.03 -10.94
C GLN A 201 16.20 -35.73 -11.74
N SER A 202 17.27 -35.60 -12.53
CA SER A 202 17.51 -34.40 -13.34
C SER A 202 16.40 -34.18 -14.37
N SER A 203 16.23 -32.94 -14.83
CA SER A 203 15.25 -32.61 -15.87
C SER A 203 15.56 -33.20 -17.26
N SER A 204 16.70 -33.87 -17.40
CA SER A 204 17.11 -34.61 -18.60
C SER A 204 16.88 -36.11 -18.48
N THR A 205 16.35 -36.60 -17.35
CA THR A 205 16.10 -38.02 -17.13
C THR A 205 14.79 -38.40 -17.82
N LEU A 206 14.88 -39.29 -18.81
CA LEU A 206 13.72 -39.84 -19.52
C LEU A 206 12.92 -40.72 -18.55
N CYS A 207 11.67 -40.36 -18.28
CA CYS A 207 10.79 -41.10 -17.38
C CYS A 207 9.69 -41.87 -18.11
N ARG A 208 9.26 -41.41 -19.29
CA ARG A 208 8.39 -42.17 -20.18
C ARG A 208 8.88 -42.03 -21.63
N PRO A 209 9.15 -43.15 -22.32
CA PRO A 209 9.47 -43.12 -23.75
C PRO A 209 8.20 -42.90 -24.58
N SER A 210 8.35 -42.35 -25.79
CA SER A 210 7.29 -42.27 -26.79
C SER A 210 6.66 -43.63 -27.06
N ALA A 211 5.32 -43.70 -27.02
CA ALA A 211 4.49 -44.86 -27.34
C ALA A 211 3.79 -44.75 -28.70
N GLY A 212 4.10 -43.76 -29.53
CA GLY A 212 3.48 -43.58 -30.85
C GLY A 212 4.08 -42.44 -31.69
N LEU A 213 3.54 -42.27 -32.90
CA LEU A 213 4.01 -41.26 -33.88
C LEU A 213 3.74 -39.81 -33.45
N CYS A 214 2.70 -39.59 -32.64
CA CYS A 214 2.32 -38.28 -32.09
C CYS A 214 2.53 -38.16 -30.58
N ASP A 215 3.34 -39.06 -30.02
CA ASP A 215 3.64 -39.11 -28.59
C ASP A 215 5.11 -38.71 -28.35
N GLY A 216 5.31 -37.63 -27.61
CA GLY A 216 6.64 -37.13 -27.28
C GLY A 216 7.24 -37.88 -26.08
N PRO A 217 8.57 -38.04 -25.98
CA PRO A 217 9.17 -38.58 -24.77
C PRO A 217 9.07 -37.58 -23.61
N GLU A 218 8.72 -38.05 -22.42
CA GLU A 218 8.70 -37.21 -21.22
C GLU A 218 9.92 -37.39 -20.36
N TYR A 219 10.41 -36.25 -19.93
CA TYR A 219 11.52 -36.14 -19.02
C TYR A 219 11.02 -35.62 -17.68
N CYS A 220 11.71 -36.01 -16.62
CA CYS A 220 11.46 -35.48 -15.30
C CYS A 220 11.54 -33.95 -15.30
N THR A 221 10.87 -33.31 -14.33
CA THR A 221 10.92 -31.83 -14.21
C THR A 221 12.15 -31.35 -13.45
N GLY A 222 12.84 -32.25 -12.73
CA GLY A 222 13.85 -31.88 -11.74
C GLY A 222 13.27 -31.46 -10.38
N SER A 223 11.96 -31.56 -10.19
CA SER A 223 11.26 -30.99 -9.03
C SER A 223 10.07 -31.81 -8.51
N GLY A 224 9.80 -32.98 -9.10
CA GLY A 224 8.68 -33.82 -8.70
C GLY A 224 8.98 -35.30 -8.91
N ALA A 225 8.31 -36.14 -8.11
CA ALA A 225 8.49 -37.59 -8.12
C ALA A 225 7.84 -38.28 -9.33
N ASP A 226 6.76 -37.67 -9.85
CA ASP A 226 5.99 -38.20 -10.96
C ASP A 226 6.56 -37.74 -12.31
N CYS A 227 6.42 -38.61 -13.31
CA CYS A 227 6.65 -38.23 -14.70
C CYS A 227 5.53 -37.26 -15.13
N PRO A 228 5.83 -36.21 -15.93
CA PRO A 228 4.81 -35.31 -16.43
C PRO A 228 3.66 -36.02 -17.16
N PRO A 229 2.46 -35.40 -17.21
CA PRO A 229 1.35 -35.91 -18.02
C PRO A 229 1.74 -36.13 -19.48
N ASP A 230 1.00 -37.01 -20.13
CA ASP A 230 1.18 -37.38 -21.55
C ASP A 230 1.17 -36.16 -22.47
N GLY A 231 2.30 -35.94 -23.13
CA GLY A 231 2.57 -34.81 -23.99
C GLY A 231 2.43 -35.20 -25.45
N SER A 232 1.29 -34.92 -26.06
CA SER A 232 1.14 -35.04 -27.51
C SER A 232 2.04 -34.03 -28.22
N VAL A 233 2.74 -34.47 -29.28
CA VAL A 233 3.54 -33.57 -30.12
C VAL A 233 2.62 -32.51 -30.74
N ALA A 234 2.89 -31.24 -30.47
CA ALA A 234 2.08 -30.12 -30.95
C ALA A 234 1.96 -30.14 -32.49
N GLY A 235 0.72 -30.10 -33.00
CA GLY A 235 0.43 -30.17 -34.44
C GLY A 235 0.45 -31.60 -35.02
N CYS A 236 0.63 -32.64 -34.20
CA CYS A 236 0.56 -34.03 -34.63
C CYS A 236 -0.82 -34.62 -34.31
N THR A 237 -1.71 -34.59 -35.31
CA THR A 237 -3.02 -35.27 -35.22
C THR A 237 -2.93 -36.62 -35.93
N PRO A 238 -3.13 -37.76 -35.24
CA PRO A 238 -3.13 -39.07 -35.87
C PRO A 238 -4.28 -39.22 -36.86
N CYS A 239 -4.03 -39.86 -38.00
CA CYS A 239 -5.05 -40.16 -39.01
C CYS A 239 -4.82 -41.53 -39.66
N ALA A 240 -5.91 -42.16 -40.10
CA ALA A 240 -5.85 -43.32 -40.98
C ALA A 240 -6.13 -42.92 -42.44
N THR A 241 -6.95 -41.89 -42.64
CA THR A 241 -7.37 -41.37 -43.94
C THR A 241 -7.41 -39.84 -43.93
N ALA A 242 -7.44 -39.22 -45.11
CA ALA A 242 -7.57 -37.76 -45.22
C ALA A 242 -8.86 -37.22 -44.58
N ALA A 243 -9.93 -38.03 -44.50
CA ALA A 243 -11.18 -37.63 -43.86
C ALA A 243 -11.03 -37.42 -42.34
N ASP A 244 -10.07 -38.09 -41.70
CA ASP A 244 -9.79 -37.94 -40.27
C ASP A 244 -9.09 -36.60 -39.97
N CYS A 245 -8.59 -35.91 -41.01
CA CYS A 245 -7.87 -34.64 -40.91
C CYS A 245 -8.72 -33.42 -41.22
N ASN A 246 -10.01 -33.61 -41.48
CA ASN A 246 -10.93 -32.53 -41.82
C ASN A 246 -11.03 -31.53 -40.66
N ASP A 247 -10.42 -30.36 -40.83
CA ASP A 247 -10.50 -29.25 -39.87
C ASP A 247 -11.73 -28.37 -40.09
N HIS A 248 -12.58 -28.75 -41.05
CA HIS A 248 -13.75 -28.01 -41.51
C HIS A 248 -13.42 -26.63 -42.09
N ASP A 249 -12.16 -26.35 -42.40
CA ASP A 249 -11.76 -25.19 -43.17
C ASP A 249 -11.82 -25.53 -44.67
N VAL A 250 -12.71 -24.84 -45.38
CA VAL A 250 -12.86 -25.03 -46.83
C VAL A 250 -11.67 -24.49 -47.63
N CYS A 251 -10.79 -23.73 -46.98
CA CYS A 251 -9.58 -23.16 -47.57
C CYS A 251 -8.31 -23.97 -47.29
N THR A 252 -8.40 -25.12 -46.65
CA THR A 252 -7.29 -26.06 -46.46
C THR A 252 -7.49 -27.31 -47.33
N TYR A 253 -6.37 -27.89 -47.78
CA TYR A 253 -6.34 -29.24 -48.33
C TYR A 253 -5.85 -30.19 -47.25
N ASP A 254 -6.77 -30.98 -46.71
CA ASP A 254 -6.50 -31.94 -45.65
C ASP A 254 -5.99 -33.25 -46.24
N SER A 255 -4.84 -33.69 -45.75
CA SER A 255 -4.20 -34.92 -46.19
C SER A 255 -3.65 -35.69 -45.00
N CYS A 256 -3.72 -37.02 -45.08
CA CYS A 256 -3.08 -37.88 -44.10
C CYS A 256 -1.75 -38.37 -44.68
N ASN A 257 -0.64 -37.84 -44.19
CA ASN A 257 0.69 -38.21 -44.66
C ASN A 257 1.48 -38.91 -43.55
N GLY A 258 1.85 -40.17 -43.77
CA GLY A 258 2.59 -40.97 -42.78
C GLY A 258 1.81 -41.22 -41.47
N GLY A 259 0.48 -41.16 -41.50
CA GLY A 259 -0.37 -41.33 -40.31
C GLY A 259 -0.57 -40.06 -39.48
N VAL A 260 -0.12 -38.90 -39.99
CA VAL A 260 -0.28 -37.58 -39.36
C VAL A 260 -1.00 -36.63 -40.32
N CYS A 261 -1.90 -35.82 -39.78
CA CYS A 261 -2.62 -34.83 -40.56
C CYS A 261 -1.73 -33.69 -41.05
N SER A 262 -1.99 -33.28 -42.28
CA SER A 262 -1.38 -32.13 -42.92
C SER A 262 -2.46 -31.34 -43.62
N ASN A 263 -2.71 -30.13 -43.12
CA ASN A 263 -3.75 -29.23 -43.62
C ASN A 263 -3.02 -28.09 -44.34
N THR A 264 -2.97 -28.16 -45.67
CA THR A 264 -2.20 -27.23 -46.49
C THR A 264 -3.08 -26.05 -46.91
N PRO A 265 -2.76 -24.79 -46.56
CA PRO A 265 -3.56 -23.65 -46.98
C PRO A 265 -3.62 -23.52 -48.51
N THR A 266 -4.80 -23.24 -49.04
CA THR A 266 -5.01 -22.96 -50.45
C THR A 266 -4.76 -21.47 -50.73
N GLU A 267 -3.80 -21.17 -51.60
CA GLU A 267 -3.42 -19.79 -51.93
C GLU A 267 -4.60 -19.01 -52.52
N GLY A 268 -4.87 -17.81 -51.97
CA GLY A 268 -5.97 -16.93 -52.42
C GLY A 268 -7.37 -17.33 -51.94
N CYS A 269 -7.49 -18.31 -51.05
CA CYS A 269 -8.77 -18.68 -50.44
C CYS A 269 -9.00 -17.94 -49.11
N THR A 270 -10.09 -17.18 -49.03
CA THR A 270 -10.53 -16.52 -47.80
C THR A 270 -11.86 -17.16 -47.36
N PRO A 271 -11.92 -17.80 -46.19
CA PRO A 271 -13.14 -18.45 -45.72
C PRO A 271 -14.16 -17.42 -45.24
N CYS A 272 -15.44 -17.72 -45.42
CA CYS A 272 -16.55 -16.87 -45.01
C CYS A 272 -17.77 -17.70 -44.59
N THR A 273 -18.60 -17.10 -43.75
CA THR A 273 -19.95 -17.61 -43.42
C THR A 273 -21.04 -16.73 -43.99
N THR A 274 -20.76 -15.43 -44.14
CA THR A 274 -21.64 -14.42 -44.71
C THR A 274 -20.87 -13.53 -45.66
N ALA A 275 -21.59 -12.78 -46.52
CA ALA A 275 -20.95 -11.81 -47.42
C ALA A 275 -20.20 -10.69 -46.68
N ALA A 276 -20.55 -10.39 -45.42
CA ALA A 276 -19.87 -9.39 -44.62
C ALA A 276 -18.43 -9.82 -44.23
N ASP A 277 -18.19 -11.12 -44.13
CA ASP A 277 -16.86 -11.67 -43.81
C ASP A 277 -15.86 -11.48 -44.97
N CYS A 278 -16.37 -11.14 -46.16
CA CYS A 278 -15.60 -10.93 -47.38
C CYS A 278 -15.30 -9.47 -47.69
N ASN A 279 -15.60 -8.55 -46.77
CA ASN A 279 -15.33 -7.13 -46.97
C ASN A 279 -13.82 -6.89 -47.18
N ASP A 280 -13.46 -6.52 -48.40
CA ASP A 280 -12.10 -6.13 -48.81
C ASP A 280 -11.88 -4.61 -48.72
N ASP A 281 -12.81 -3.92 -48.05
CA ASP A 281 -12.88 -2.47 -47.91
C ASP A 281 -12.92 -1.72 -49.25
N ASN A 282 -13.30 -2.41 -50.33
CA ASN A 282 -13.49 -1.81 -51.64
C ASN A 282 -14.98 -1.57 -51.90
N ALA A 283 -15.41 -0.31 -51.82
CA ALA A 283 -16.80 0.07 -52.11
C ALA A 283 -17.23 -0.19 -53.57
N CYS A 284 -16.30 -0.52 -54.46
CA CYS A 284 -16.54 -0.85 -55.86
C CYS A 284 -16.57 -2.35 -56.16
N THR A 285 -16.61 -3.21 -55.15
CA THR A 285 -16.89 -4.64 -55.30
C THR A 285 -18.18 -5.02 -54.57
N VAL A 286 -18.86 -6.03 -55.11
CA VAL A 286 -19.97 -6.72 -54.44
C VAL A 286 -19.41 -8.00 -53.84
N GLU A 287 -19.45 -8.04 -52.52
CA GLU A 287 -18.98 -9.17 -51.74
C GLU A 287 -20.02 -10.27 -51.67
N SER A 288 -19.58 -11.51 -51.85
CA SER A 288 -20.43 -12.69 -51.81
C SER A 288 -19.69 -13.86 -51.21
N CYS A 289 -20.32 -14.52 -50.25
CA CYS A 289 -19.83 -15.78 -49.73
C CYS A 289 -20.43 -16.92 -50.53
N VAL A 290 -19.62 -17.63 -51.33
CA VAL A 290 -20.08 -18.72 -52.19
C VAL A 290 -19.39 -20.00 -51.75
N ALA A 291 -20.18 -20.97 -51.28
CA ALA A 291 -19.68 -22.26 -50.78
C ALA A 291 -18.61 -22.12 -49.67
N GLY A 292 -18.72 -21.09 -48.83
CA GLY A 292 -17.80 -20.85 -47.72
C GLY A 292 -16.53 -20.10 -48.10
N VAL A 293 -16.39 -19.66 -49.36
CA VAL A 293 -15.22 -18.90 -49.84
C VAL A 293 -15.66 -17.54 -50.38
N CYS A 294 -14.86 -16.50 -50.11
CA CYS A 294 -15.12 -15.15 -50.56
C CYS A 294 -15.01 -14.98 -52.07
N ARG A 295 -15.93 -14.20 -52.61
CA ARG A 295 -15.98 -13.83 -54.02
C ARG A 295 -16.37 -12.36 -54.16
N ASN A 296 -15.38 -11.56 -54.56
CA ASN A 296 -15.47 -10.12 -54.68
C ASN A 296 -15.73 -9.78 -56.16
N THR A 297 -16.92 -9.31 -56.50
CA THR A 297 -17.32 -9.06 -57.90
C THR A 297 -17.27 -7.56 -58.21
N PRO A 298 -16.43 -7.08 -59.15
CA PRO A 298 -16.34 -5.65 -59.47
C PRO A 298 -17.65 -5.04 -59.97
N ILE A 299 -17.99 -3.84 -59.51
CA ILE A 299 -19.12 -3.04 -59.97
C ILE A 299 -18.70 -2.26 -61.24
N PRO A 300 -19.34 -2.48 -62.40
CA PRO A 300 -18.98 -1.77 -63.64
C PRO A 300 -19.15 -0.24 -63.52
N GLY A 301 -18.13 0.51 -63.91
CA GLY A 301 -18.15 1.98 -63.91
C GLY A 301 -17.98 2.64 -62.53
N CYS A 302 -17.67 1.86 -61.49
CA CYS A 302 -17.38 2.37 -60.16
C CYS A 302 -15.89 2.71 -60.03
N THR A 303 -15.58 3.92 -59.57
CA THR A 303 -14.22 4.36 -59.25
C THR A 303 -14.10 4.49 -57.73
N PRO A 304 -13.26 3.68 -57.07
CA PRO A 304 -13.10 3.75 -55.62
C PRO A 304 -12.26 4.98 -55.24
N CYS A 305 -12.54 5.54 -54.07
CA CYS A 305 -11.83 6.69 -53.54
C CYS A 305 -11.67 6.59 -52.02
N THR A 306 -10.60 7.19 -51.52
CA THR A 306 -10.36 7.39 -50.08
C THR A 306 -10.47 8.86 -49.70
N THR A 307 -10.14 9.75 -50.64
CA THR A 307 -10.20 11.20 -50.50
C THR A 307 -10.90 11.81 -51.71
N VAL A 308 -11.32 13.08 -51.58
CA VAL A 308 -11.91 13.84 -52.70
C VAL A 308 -10.94 14.01 -53.87
N THR A 309 -9.62 13.96 -53.63
CA THR A 309 -8.59 14.09 -54.66
C THR A 309 -8.53 12.87 -55.57
N ASP A 310 -8.91 11.69 -55.08
CA ASP A 310 -8.98 10.46 -55.89
C ASP A 310 -10.09 10.51 -56.94
N CYS A 311 -11.01 11.49 -56.81
CA CYS A 311 -12.15 11.70 -57.68
C CYS A 311 -11.98 12.88 -58.64
N ASP A 312 -10.78 13.44 -58.81
CA ASP A 312 -10.56 14.56 -59.72
C ASP A 312 -10.80 14.15 -61.19
N ASP A 313 -11.93 14.56 -61.76
CA ASP A 313 -12.25 14.32 -63.18
C ASP A 313 -11.60 15.33 -64.13
N HIS A 314 -10.73 16.20 -63.60
CA HIS A 314 -10.03 17.28 -64.27
C HIS A 314 -10.99 18.29 -64.92
N ASN A 315 -12.25 18.33 -64.48
CA ASN A 315 -13.22 19.33 -64.89
C ASN A 315 -13.48 20.30 -63.73
N ALA A 316 -12.95 21.51 -63.87
CA ALA A 316 -13.08 22.53 -62.84
C ALA A 316 -14.52 23.02 -62.60
N CYS A 317 -15.48 22.64 -63.46
CA CYS A 317 -16.90 22.92 -63.30
C CYS A 317 -17.70 21.75 -62.69
N THR A 318 -17.03 20.74 -62.17
CA THR A 318 -17.61 19.69 -61.33
C THR A 318 -17.05 19.80 -59.92
N THR A 319 -17.90 19.57 -58.93
CA THR A 319 -17.46 19.29 -57.56
C THR A 319 -17.34 17.78 -57.41
N ASP A 320 -16.11 17.33 -57.25
CA ASP A 320 -15.79 15.92 -57.05
C ASP A 320 -15.91 15.58 -55.57
N THR A 321 -16.74 14.60 -55.27
CA THR A 321 -16.98 14.15 -53.90
C THR A 321 -16.72 12.66 -53.82
N CYS A 322 -15.92 12.25 -52.82
CA CYS A 322 -15.85 10.85 -52.44
C CYS A 322 -16.99 10.56 -51.46
N ASN A 323 -17.99 9.78 -51.88
CA ASN A 323 -19.13 9.42 -51.04
C ASN A 323 -19.14 7.91 -50.81
N ALA A 324 -19.03 7.50 -49.55
CA ALA A 324 -19.00 6.10 -49.13
C ALA A 324 -17.97 5.26 -49.92
N GLY A 325 -16.79 5.82 -50.21
CA GLY A 325 -15.71 5.14 -50.93
C GLY A 325 -15.87 5.09 -52.44
N VAL A 326 -16.88 5.77 -53.02
CA VAL A 326 -17.13 5.84 -54.47
C VAL A 326 -17.14 7.29 -54.95
N CYS A 327 -16.51 7.54 -56.10
CA CYS A 327 -16.49 8.87 -56.70
C CYS A 327 -17.84 9.32 -57.24
N ARG A 328 -18.17 10.58 -56.97
CA ARG A 328 -19.34 11.26 -57.51
C ARG A 328 -18.97 12.66 -57.96
N HIS A 329 -19.22 12.95 -59.23
CA HIS A 329 -18.95 14.25 -59.86
C HIS A 329 -20.28 15.00 -60.04
N ALA A 330 -20.43 16.17 -59.40
CA ALA A 330 -21.64 16.97 -59.50
C ALA A 330 -21.36 18.30 -60.22
N ALA A 331 -22.15 18.64 -61.24
CA ALA A 331 -21.93 19.88 -62.01
C ALA A 331 -22.26 21.14 -61.19
N VAL A 332 -21.37 22.14 -61.24
CA VAL A 332 -21.55 23.45 -60.61
C VAL A 332 -22.43 24.34 -61.50
N SER A 333 -23.61 24.71 -61.00
CA SER A 333 -24.58 25.52 -61.74
C SER A 333 -24.03 26.92 -62.04
N GLY A 334 -24.06 27.33 -63.32
CA GLY A 334 -23.56 28.62 -63.77
C GLY A 334 -22.05 28.71 -63.95
N CYS A 335 -21.31 27.61 -63.73
CA CYS A 335 -19.88 27.55 -63.98
C CYS A 335 -19.59 27.56 -65.49
N ILE A 336 -18.67 28.43 -65.92
CA ILE A 336 -18.19 28.51 -67.29
C ILE A 336 -16.75 28.01 -67.31
N PRO A 337 -16.46 26.86 -67.93
CA PRO A 337 -15.10 26.36 -68.04
C PRO A 337 -14.31 27.19 -69.05
N CYS A 338 -13.03 27.37 -68.76
CA CYS A 338 -12.13 28.14 -69.61
C CYS A 338 -10.75 27.50 -69.65
N THR A 339 -10.03 27.76 -70.73
CA THR A 339 -8.60 27.44 -70.83
C THR A 339 -7.74 28.69 -70.91
N THR A 340 -8.34 29.84 -71.27
CA THR A 340 -7.69 31.13 -71.38
C THR A 340 -8.60 32.25 -70.89
N ALA A 341 -8.04 33.37 -70.45
CA ALA A 341 -8.81 34.54 -70.00
C ALA A 341 -9.76 35.09 -71.08
N ALA A 342 -9.43 34.91 -72.37
CA ALA A 342 -10.29 35.33 -73.48
C ALA A 342 -11.64 34.58 -73.53
N ASN A 343 -11.71 33.37 -72.96
CA ASN A 343 -12.96 32.61 -72.86
C ASN A 343 -13.93 33.20 -71.83
N CYS A 344 -13.47 34.12 -70.99
CA CYS A 344 -14.20 34.67 -69.85
C CYS A 344 -14.61 36.13 -70.04
N ASN A 345 -14.51 36.68 -71.25
CA ASN A 345 -14.83 38.09 -71.47
C ASN A 345 -16.34 38.35 -71.29
N ASP A 346 -16.71 39.09 -70.23
CA ASP A 346 -18.10 39.47 -69.94
C ASP A 346 -18.49 40.82 -70.56
N PHE A 347 -17.58 41.44 -71.31
CA PHE A 347 -17.68 42.76 -71.94
C PHE A 347 -17.91 43.91 -70.96
N ASN A 348 -17.59 43.72 -69.67
CA ASN A 348 -17.66 44.77 -68.67
C ASN A 348 -16.26 45.39 -68.45
N ALA A 349 -16.13 46.68 -68.76
CA ALA A 349 -14.84 47.38 -68.66
C ALA A 349 -14.36 47.65 -67.22
N CYS A 350 -15.20 47.37 -66.21
CA CYS A 350 -14.86 47.52 -64.79
C CYS A 350 -14.41 46.20 -64.13
N THR A 351 -14.43 45.09 -64.87
CA THR A 351 -13.96 43.78 -64.43
C THR A 351 -12.69 43.39 -65.18
N THR A 352 -11.81 42.64 -64.53
CA THR A 352 -10.74 41.90 -65.20
C THR A 352 -11.18 40.45 -65.26
N ASP A 353 -11.31 39.94 -66.47
CA ASP A 353 -11.70 38.55 -66.70
C ASP A 353 -10.46 37.67 -66.66
N ALA A 354 -10.46 36.70 -65.76
CA ALA A 354 -9.36 35.76 -65.60
C ALA A 354 -9.89 34.33 -65.63
N CYS A 355 -9.14 33.45 -66.30
CA CYS A 355 -9.36 32.02 -66.20
C CYS A 355 -8.49 31.49 -65.06
N ILE A 356 -9.09 31.24 -63.90
CA ILE A 356 -8.36 30.78 -62.70
C ILE A 356 -8.84 29.38 -62.38
N GLY A 357 -7.90 28.42 -62.36
CA GLY A 357 -8.21 27.03 -62.05
C GLY A 357 -9.17 26.35 -63.04
N GLY A 358 -9.26 26.83 -64.30
CA GLY A 358 -10.15 26.26 -65.32
C GLY A 358 -11.58 26.81 -65.31
N VAL A 359 -11.90 27.78 -64.44
CA VAL A 359 -13.21 28.44 -64.35
C VAL A 359 -13.07 29.95 -64.56
N CYS A 360 -14.06 30.55 -65.22
CA CYS A 360 -14.12 31.99 -65.40
C CYS A 360 -14.36 32.73 -64.07
N VAL A 361 -13.47 33.67 -63.78
CA VAL A 361 -13.57 34.58 -62.64
C VAL A 361 -13.54 36.01 -63.17
N HIS A 362 -14.54 36.79 -62.80
CA HIS A 362 -14.65 38.21 -63.15
C HIS A 362 -14.35 39.04 -61.90
N THR A 363 -13.22 39.75 -61.87
CA THR A 363 -12.82 40.56 -60.70
C THR A 363 -13.04 42.05 -60.95
N ASN A 364 -13.88 42.68 -60.15
CA ASN A 364 -14.18 44.11 -60.24
C ASN A 364 -12.94 44.92 -59.80
N THR A 365 -12.35 45.75 -60.67
CA THR A 365 -11.07 46.45 -60.40
C THR A 365 -11.20 47.87 -59.87
N CYS A 366 -12.40 48.32 -59.49
CA CYS A 366 -12.53 49.53 -58.68
C CYS A 366 -12.32 49.17 -57.20
N LEU A 367 -11.19 49.63 -56.64
CA LEU A 367 -10.73 49.58 -55.24
C LEU A 367 -9.79 48.40 -54.90
N VAL A 368 -8.48 48.68 -54.89
CA VAL A 368 -7.47 47.80 -54.29
C VAL A 368 -7.18 48.32 -52.88
N ARG A 369 -7.37 47.50 -51.84
CA ARG A 369 -6.92 47.79 -50.47
C ARG A 369 -5.64 47.01 -50.20
N GLU A 370 -4.60 47.76 -49.83
CA GLU A 370 -3.37 47.27 -49.20
C GLU A 370 -3.66 46.69 -47.81
N ALA A 371 -2.65 46.04 -47.23
CA ALA A 371 -2.66 45.37 -45.92
C ALA A 371 -3.46 46.14 -44.86
N ALA A 372 -4.25 45.41 -44.06
CA ALA A 372 -5.06 45.98 -42.99
C ALA A 372 -4.19 46.82 -42.03
N PRO A 373 -4.63 48.03 -41.64
CA PRO A 373 -3.96 48.82 -40.62
C PRO A 373 -3.92 48.06 -39.28
N THR A 374 -2.92 48.35 -38.46
CA THR A 374 -2.78 47.78 -37.10
C THR A 374 -3.32 48.77 -36.07
N GLU A 375 -4.04 48.28 -35.07
CA GLU A 375 -4.62 49.10 -33.98
C GLU A 375 -3.54 49.90 -33.19
N ILE A 376 -3.79 51.18 -32.90
CA ILE A 376 -2.91 52.01 -32.06
C ILE A 376 -3.53 52.16 -30.66
N CYS A 377 -3.00 51.41 -29.71
CA CYS A 377 -3.54 51.35 -28.35
C CYS A 377 -3.49 52.68 -27.58
N GLY A 378 -4.59 52.99 -26.87
CA GLY A 378 -4.75 54.11 -25.96
C GLY A 378 -5.15 55.42 -26.63
N ASN A 379 -5.62 55.40 -27.89
CA ASN A 379 -5.98 56.61 -28.64
C ASN A 379 -7.50 56.81 -28.82
N CYS A 380 -8.33 55.85 -28.39
CA CYS A 380 -9.78 55.80 -28.51
C CYS A 380 -10.31 55.79 -29.95
N ILE A 381 -9.60 55.15 -30.89
CA ILE A 381 -9.98 55.02 -32.31
C ILE A 381 -9.80 53.58 -32.76
N ASP A 382 -10.82 53.00 -33.40
CA ASP A 382 -10.73 51.75 -34.16
C ASP A 382 -9.92 52.00 -35.45
N ASP A 383 -8.60 51.84 -35.36
CA ASP A 383 -7.65 52.12 -36.43
C ASP A 383 -7.57 50.97 -37.45
N ASP A 384 -7.82 49.72 -37.02
CA ASP A 384 -7.80 48.55 -37.91
C ASP A 384 -9.14 48.25 -38.60
N GLY A 385 -10.24 48.82 -38.09
CA GLY A 385 -11.59 48.72 -38.62
C GLY A 385 -12.31 47.43 -38.26
N ASN A 386 -11.88 46.73 -37.21
CA ASN A 386 -12.48 45.47 -36.76
C ASN A 386 -13.70 45.68 -35.83
N GLY A 387 -13.99 46.92 -35.43
CA GLY A 387 -15.14 47.28 -34.59
C GLY A 387 -14.86 47.24 -33.09
N LEU A 388 -13.61 47.03 -32.68
CA LEU A 388 -13.12 47.15 -31.31
C LEU A 388 -12.22 48.38 -31.20
N THR A 389 -11.97 48.83 -29.98
CA THR A 389 -11.17 50.05 -29.75
C THR A 389 -10.26 49.80 -28.55
N ASP A 390 -8.99 50.16 -28.69
CA ASP A 390 -7.99 50.11 -27.61
C ASP A 390 -8.03 48.80 -26.79
N PHE A 391 -8.25 48.88 -25.46
CA PHE A 391 -8.10 47.75 -24.53
C PHE A 391 -9.15 46.64 -24.67
N GLU A 392 -10.15 46.85 -25.50
CA GLU A 392 -11.14 45.83 -25.86
C GLU A 392 -10.78 45.14 -27.18
N ASP A 393 -9.82 45.70 -27.92
CA ASP A 393 -9.19 45.07 -29.06
C ASP A 393 -8.10 44.06 -28.61
N PRO A 394 -8.13 42.81 -29.11
CA PRO A 394 -7.07 41.83 -28.85
C PRO A 394 -5.66 42.30 -29.25
N ALA A 395 -5.52 43.21 -30.22
CA ALA A 395 -4.25 43.79 -30.64
C ALA A 395 -3.60 44.67 -29.54
N CYS A 396 -4.38 45.09 -28.54
CA CYS A 396 -3.93 45.89 -27.38
C CYS A 396 -3.90 45.09 -26.06
N SER A 397 -3.79 43.76 -26.15
CA SER A 397 -3.78 42.89 -24.98
C SER A 397 -2.52 43.07 -24.11
N GLY A 398 -2.71 43.54 -22.89
CA GLY A 398 -1.68 43.71 -21.87
C GLY A 398 -1.93 42.89 -20.60
N GLN A 399 -1.39 43.33 -19.45
CA GLN A 399 -1.65 42.64 -18.17
C GLN A 399 -3.14 42.75 -17.78
N ALA A 400 -3.83 41.62 -17.70
CA ALA A 400 -5.24 41.55 -17.33
C ALA A 400 -5.45 41.50 -15.81
N GLY A 401 -6.27 42.40 -15.29
CA GLY A 401 -6.76 42.41 -13.92
C GLY A 401 -8.24 42.08 -13.83
N THR A 402 -8.76 42.05 -12.60
CA THR A 402 -10.19 41.84 -12.34
C THR A 402 -10.86 43.15 -11.95
N LEU A 403 -11.99 43.48 -12.56
CA LEU A 403 -12.82 44.64 -12.22
C LEU A 403 -14.16 44.20 -11.62
N THR A 404 -14.52 44.79 -10.49
CA THR A 404 -15.84 44.66 -9.86
C THR A 404 -16.46 46.05 -9.78
N LEU A 405 -17.65 46.22 -10.35
CA LEU A 405 -18.38 47.48 -10.28
C LEU A 405 -19.22 47.51 -9.01
N GLU A 406 -18.89 48.40 -8.08
CA GLU A 406 -19.56 48.54 -6.77
C GLU A 406 -20.78 49.45 -6.87
N GLU A 407 -20.70 50.52 -7.66
CA GLU A 407 -21.81 51.40 -7.99
C GLU A 407 -21.71 51.88 -9.44
N GLY A 408 -22.85 52.03 -10.11
CA GLY A 408 -22.91 52.58 -11.46
C GLY A 408 -24.22 53.29 -11.71
N LEU A 409 -24.15 54.54 -12.15
CA LEU A 409 -25.28 55.37 -12.57
C LEU A 409 -24.95 56.08 -13.87
N LEU A 410 -25.73 55.81 -14.90
CA LEU A 410 -25.79 56.62 -16.12
C LEU A 410 -27.14 57.32 -16.16
N ARG A 411 -27.17 58.62 -16.40
CA ARG A 411 -28.44 59.34 -16.58
C ARG A 411 -28.34 60.29 -17.77
N PRO A 412 -29.17 60.11 -18.81
CA PRO A 412 -29.25 61.06 -19.91
C PRO A 412 -29.56 62.47 -19.42
N ALA A 413 -28.86 63.47 -19.94
CA ALA A 413 -29.02 64.88 -19.63
C ALA A 413 -28.84 65.72 -20.92
N GLY A 414 -29.83 65.65 -21.81
CA GLY A 414 -29.76 66.27 -23.14
C GLY A 414 -28.77 65.52 -24.03
N ASN A 415 -27.81 66.24 -24.63
CA ASN A 415 -26.76 65.67 -25.50
C ASN A 415 -25.54 65.15 -24.73
N ALA A 416 -25.66 65.00 -23.40
CA ALA A 416 -24.60 64.49 -22.54
C ALA A 416 -25.21 63.55 -21.50
N THR A 417 -24.37 62.78 -20.82
CA THR A 417 -24.78 61.81 -19.81
C THR A 417 -24.14 62.16 -18.48
N ARG A 418 -24.92 62.15 -17.40
CA ARG A 418 -24.39 62.15 -16.05
C ARG A 418 -23.90 60.73 -15.72
N LEU A 419 -22.62 60.62 -15.39
CA LEU A 419 -21.91 59.39 -15.05
C LEU A 419 -21.51 59.44 -13.58
N ASP A 420 -21.74 58.34 -12.87
CA ASP A 420 -21.16 58.08 -11.55
C ASP A 420 -20.80 56.59 -11.49
N LEU A 421 -19.52 56.27 -11.34
CA LEU A 421 -19.00 54.90 -11.36
C LEU A 421 -18.01 54.69 -10.23
N HIS A 422 -18.27 53.69 -9.40
CA HIS A 422 -17.36 53.21 -8.36
C HIS A 422 -16.97 51.76 -8.67
N ALA A 423 -15.67 51.51 -8.82
CA ALA A 423 -15.14 50.19 -9.15
C ALA A 423 -13.99 49.80 -8.22
N ALA A 424 -13.91 48.51 -7.91
CA ALA A 424 -12.75 47.88 -7.29
C ALA A 424 -12.00 47.06 -8.35
N LEU A 425 -10.71 47.32 -8.49
CA LEU A 425 -9.81 46.60 -9.38
C LEU A 425 -8.77 45.83 -8.54
N ALA A 426 -8.37 44.68 -9.02
CA ALA A 426 -7.31 43.87 -8.42
C ALA A 426 -6.43 43.22 -9.49
N GLY A 427 -5.20 42.87 -9.12
CA GLY A 427 -4.26 42.21 -10.03
C GLY A 427 -3.54 43.14 -11.02
N LEU A 428 -3.67 44.47 -10.85
CA LEU A 428 -3.02 45.47 -11.70
C LEU A 428 -1.93 46.24 -10.94
N GLY A 429 -0.77 46.42 -11.58
CA GLY A 429 0.30 47.30 -11.10
C GLY A 429 0.08 48.74 -11.56
N VAL A 430 -0.79 49.50 -10.90
CA VAL A 430 -1.21 50.82 -11.40
C VAL A 430 -0.31 51.96 -10.94
N ASN A 431 0.11 52.85 -11.86
CA ASN A 431 0.76 54.11 -11.52
C ASN A 431 0.18 55.29 -12.33
N PRO A 432 -0.92 55.92 -11.86
CA PRO A 432 -1.60 57.02 -12.58
C PRO A 432 -0.78 58.32 -12.79
N LEU A 433 0.49 58.37 -12.34
CA LEU A 433 1.42 59.46 -12.64
C LEU A 433 2.35 59.14 -13.82
N ALA A 434 2.43 57.89 -14.24
CA ALA A 434 3.19 57.43 -15.38
C ALA A 434 2.26 56.97 -16.52
N ASP A 435 1.13 56.35 -16.17
CA ASP A 435 0.22 55.73 -17.12
C ASP A 435 -1.01 56.61 -17.35
N ASP A 436 -1.43 56.75 -18.60
CA ASP A 436 -2.71 57.36 -18.92
C ASP A 436 -3.83 56.43 -18.49
N VAL A 437 -4.90 56.99 -17.94
CA VAL A 437 -6.05 56.20 -17.48
C VAL A 437 -7.14 56.28 -18.52
N ILE A 438 -7.55 55.14 -19.06
CA ILE A 438 -8.61 55.03 -20.05
C ILE A 438 -9.84 54.40 -19.40
N LEU A 439 -11.01 55.01 -19.60
CA LEU A 439 -12.30 54.44 -19.23
C LEU A 439 -13.12 54.21 -20.50
N GLN A 440 -13.40 52.94 -20.78
CA GLN A 440 -14.22 52.49 -21.90
C GLN A 440 -15.53 51.88 -21.41
N ILE A 441 -16.62 52.21 -22.11
CA ILE A 441 -17.94 51.63 -21.90
C ILE A 441 -18.57 51.35 -23.27
N ARG A 442 -19.03 50.12 -23.45
CA ARG A 442 -19.80 49.70 -24.63
C ARG A 442 -20.90 48.70 -24.30
N PRO A 443 -21.92 48.55 -25.16
CA PRO A 443 -22.79 47.39 -25.14
C PRO A 443 -21.99 46.13 -25.51
N GLU A 444 -22.32 44.97 -24.92
CA GLU A 444 -21.60 43.68 -25.08
C GLU A 444 -21.32 43.23 -26.54
N ASN A 445 -22.03 43.79 -27.53
CA ASN A 445 -21.79 43.58 -28.97
C ASN A 445 -21.97 44.86 -29.80
N GLY A 446 -21.88 46.04 -29.17
CA GLY A 446 -22.04 47.35 -29.81
C GLY A 446 -20.73 48.13 -29.85
N THR A 447 -20.68 49.28 -30.52
CA THR A 447 -19.50 50.16 -30.52
C THR A 447 -19.38 50.93 -29.19
N ASP A 448 -18.19 51.44 -28.90
CA ASP A 448 -17.93 52.28 -27.73
C ASP A 448 -18.91 53.45 -27.66
N VAL A 449 -19.58 53.57 -26.51
CA VAL A 449 -20.43 54.72 -26.19
C VAL A 449 -19.67 55.77 -25.38
N LEU A 450 -18.57 55.36 -24.74
CA LEU A 450 -17.59 56.23 -24.09
C LEU A 450 -16.20 55.61 -24.22
N CYS A 451 -15.23 56.35 -24.74
CA CYS A 451 -13.80 56.10 -24.53
C CYS A 451 -13.15 57.41 -24.08
N ALA A 452 -12.78 57.47 -22.81
CA ALA A 452 -12.22 58.66 -22.18
C ALA A 452 -10.79 58.39 -21.71
N ARG A 453 -9.83 59.14 -22.26
CA ARG A 453 -8.41 59.11 -21.86
C ARG A 453 -8.08 60.29 -20.97
N ILE A 454 -7.66 60.01 -19.75
CA ILE A 454 -7.12 60.98 -18.81
C ILE A 454 -5.59 60.89 -18.83
N PRO A 455 -4.88 61.92 -19.32
CA PRO A 455 -3.43 61.88 -19.37
C PRO A 455 -2.80 61.81 -17.98
N ALA A 456 -1.75 61.02 -17.80
CA ALA A 456 -1.05 60.80 -16.53
C ALA A 456 -0.65 62.12 -15.83
N GLY A 457 -0.18 63.09 -16.62
CA GLY A 457 0.20 64.43 -16.15
C GLY A 457 -0.95 65.27 -15.57
N SER A 458 -2.21 64.82 -15.72
CA SER A 458 -3.40 65.49 -15.18
C SER A 458 -3.75 65.02 -13.76
N PHE A 459 -3.11 63.97 -13.25
CA PHE A 459 -3.35 63.46 -11.90
C PHE A 459 -2.46 64.14 -10.86
N VAL A 460 -3.08 64.53 -9.74
CA VAL A 460 -2.36 65.00 -8.55
C VAL A 460 -2.40 63.92 -7.47
N LYS A 461 -1.21 63.51 -7.00
CA LYS A 461 -1.07 62.52 -5.92
C LYS A 461 -1.17 63.15 -4.54
N HIS A 462 -2.00 62.58 -3.69
CA HIS A 462 -2.11 62.91 -2.27
C HIS A 462 -2.11 61.62 -1.42
N ARG A 463 -0.96 61.27 -0.84
CA ARG A 463 -0.71 59.98 -0.17
C ARG A 463 -0.95 58.79 -1.11
N ARG A 464 -1.99 57.99 -0.85
CA ARG A 464 -2.40 56.80 -1.61
C ARG A 464 -3.59 57.05 -2.55
N LEU A 465 -3.88 58.31 -2.82
CA LEU A 465 -5.02 58.75 -3.63
C LEU A 465 -4.53 59.67 -4.75
N PHE A 466 -4.83 59.31 -5.98
CA PHE A 466 -4.57 60.09 -7.19
C PHE A 466 -5.89 60.76 -7.61
N LYS A 467 -5.84 62.06 -7.88
CA LYS A 467 -7.03 62.86 -8.20
C LYS A 467 -6.83 63.60 -9.51
N PHE A 468 -7.75 63.37 -10.43
CA PHE A 468 -8.02 64.21 -11.58
C PHE A 468 -9.28 65.03 -11.30
N ALA A 469 -9.26 66.33 -11.58
CA ALA A 469 -10.39 67.23 -11.44
C ALA A 469 -10.41 68.20 -12.60
N ASP A 470 -11.45 68.14 -13.41
CA ASP A 470 -11.65 68.98 -14.59
C ASP A 470 -13.11 69.47 -14.73
N PRO A 471 -13.62 70.24 -13.76
CA PRO A 471 -14.99 70.75 -13.78
C PRO A 471 -15.25 71.78 -14.89
N LYS A 472 -14.20 72.21 -15.61
CA LYS A 472 -14.28 73.14 -16.75
C LYS A 472 -14.07 72.44 -18.09
N HIS A 473 -13.84 71.11 -18.09
CA HIS A 473 -13.59 70.29 -19.27
C HIS A 473 -12.43 70.81 -20.15
N ALA A 474 -11.32 71.21 -19.53
CA ALA A 474 -10.10 71.65 -20.21
C ALA A 474 -9.35 70.48 -20.89
N VAL A 475 -9.51 69.25 -20.40
CA VAL A 475 -8.91 68.04 -20.98
C VAL A 475 -9.92 67.41 -21.94
N ALA A 476 -9.79 67.71 -23.22
CA ALA A 476 -10.72 67.25 -24.25
C ALA A 476 -10.82 65.71 -24.33
N SER A 477 -9.70 65.00 -24.15
CA SER A 477 -9.64 63.53 -24.24
C SER A 477 -10.38 62.83 -23.09
N ALA A 478 -10.66 63.52 -21.97
CA ALA A 478 -11.42 62.96 -20.84
C ALA A 478 -12.94 62.95 -21.09
N GLN A 479 -13.40 63.34 -22.29
CA GLN A 479 -14.79 63.29 -22.73
C GLN A 479 -15.82 63.86 -21.74
N GLY A 480 -15.47 64.94 -21.01
CA GLY A 480 -16.40 65.60 -20.09
C GLY A 480 -16.55 64.95 -18.71
N LEU A 481 -15.58 64.10 -18.30
CA LEU A 481 -15.44 63.67 -16.90
C LEU A 481 -15.05 64.86 -16.01
N ASP A 482 -15.85 65.14 -14.97
CA ASP A 482 -15.56 66.22 -14.01
C ASP A 482 -14.42 65.82 -13.05
N HIS A 483 -14.32 64.53 -12.71
CA HIS A 483 -13.29 64.03 -11.81
C HIS A 483 -13.07 62.52 -11.93
N VAL A 484 -11.83 62.10 -11.65
CA VAL A 484 -11.46 60.70 -11.46
C VAL A 484 -10.58 60.59 -10.21
N LYS A 485 -10.89 59.64 -9.34
CA LYS A 485 -10.13 59.36 -8.12
C LYS A 485 -9.70 57.91 -8.11
N ILE A 486 -8.41 57.66 -7.97
CA ILE A 486 -7.85 56.32 -7.89
C ILE A 486 -7.16 56.17 -6.54
N GLN A 487 -7.67 55.28 -5.70
CA GLN A 487 -7.10 54.97 -4.40
C GLN A 487 -6.41 53.61 -4.45
N VAL A 488 -5.17 53.54 -3.98
CA VAL A 488 -4.38 52.31 -3.95
C VAL A 488 -3.99 52.00 -2.49
N PRO A 489 -4.82 51.24 -1.73
CA PRO A 489 -4.50 50.86 -0.35
C PRO A 489 -3.33 49.88 -0.25
N ALA A 490 -2.82 49.64 0.97
CA ALA A 490 -1.64 48.78 1.20
C ALA A 490 -1.83 47.32 0.77
N ASN A 491 -3.07 46.86 0.67
CA ASN A 491 -3.41 45.49 0.30
C ASN A 491 -3.34 45.21 -1.21
N GLY A 492 -2.93 46.20 -2.02
CA GLY A 492 -2.80 46.05 -3.48
C GLY A 492 -4.12 46.12 -4.24
N SER A 493 -5.26 46.33 -3.57
CA SER A 493 -6.52 46.67 -4.26
C SER A 493 -6.46 48.08 -4.84
N VAL A 494 -7.24 48.36 -5.87
CA VAL A 494 -7.37 49.68 -6.47
C VAL A 494 -8.84 50.05 -6.46
N ARG A 495 -9.19 51.25 -6.00
CA ARG A 495 -10.56 51.76 -6.06
C ARG A 495 -10.61 52.96 -6.99
N LEU A 496 -11.49 52.89 -7.98
CA LEU A 496 -11.71 53.96 -8.94
C LEU A 496 -13.09 54.58 -8.69
N LEU A 497 -13.13 55.91 -8.61
CA LEU A 497 -14.35 56.69 -8.66
C LEU A 497 -14.24 57.64 -9.85
N ALA A 498 -15.12 57.50 -10.84
CA ALA A 498 -15.19 58.38 -12.00
C ALA A 498 -16.58 58.99 -12.09
N GLY A 499 -16.64 60.30 -12.28
CA GLY A 499 -17.93 60.98 -12.35
C GLY A 499 -17.89 62.28 -13.12
N GLY A 500 -19.00 62.60 -13.77
CA GLY A 500 -19.19 63.81 -14.53
C GLY A 500 -20.66 64.10 -14.79
N ASN A 501 -21.05 65.37 -14.80
CA ASN A 501 -22.43 65.77 -15.07
C ASN A 501 -22.74 65.95 -16.55
N ARG A 502 -21.70 66.07 -17.40
CA ARG A 502 -21.82 66.34 -18.84
C ARG A 502 -20.84 65.50 -19.65
N VAL A 503 -20.76 64.20 -19.33
CA VAL A 503 -19.92 63.26 -20.07
C VAL A 503 -20.44 63.12 -21.50
N ARG A 504 -19.55 63.28 -22.48
CA ARG A 504 -19.81 63.14 -23.91
C ARG A 504 -19.90 61.66 -24.26
N MET A 505 -21.02 61.08 -23.89
CA MET A 505 -21.34 59.67 -24.04
C MET A 505 -22.78 59.56 -24.52
N ALA A 506 -23.02 58.75 -25.56
CA ALA A 506 -24.37 58.34 -25.92
C ALA A 506 -24.89 57.42 -24.80
N CYS A 507 -26.06 57.73 -24.22
CA CYS A 507 -26.58 56.86 -23.17
C CYS A 507 -27.04 55.54 -23.81
N PRO A 508 -26.46 54.39 -23.42
CA PRO A 508 -26.82 53.11 -24.01
C PRO A 508 -28.21 52.67 -23.54
N ASP A 509 -28.78 51.67 -24.22
CA ASP A 509 -30.00 51.01 -23.75
C ASP A 509 -29.74 50.18 -22.49
N ALA A 510 -30.80 49.86 -21.74
CA ALA A 510 -30.70 48.96 -20.60
C ALA A 510 -30.27 47.56 -21.07
N GLY A 511 -29.30 46.97 -20.39
CA GLY A 511 -28.70 45.71 -20.81
C GLY A 511 -27.28 45.51 -20.29
N PRO A 512 -26.58 44.48 -20.78
CA PRO A 512 -25.19 44.23 -20.44
C PRO A 512 -24.29 45.29 -21.05
N LEU A 513 -23.58 46.02 -20.19
CA LEU A 513 -22.55 46.95 -20.59
C LEU A 513 -21.20 46.39 -20.15
N GLN A 514 -20.27 46.35 -21.09
CA GLN A 514 -18.86 46.11 -20.81
C GLN A 514 -18.23 47.42 -20.35
N VAL A 515 -17.56 47.37 -19.21
CA VAL A 515 -16.82 48.49 -18.63
C VAL A 515 -15.37 48.06 -18.48
N THR A 516 -14.50 48.79 -19.14
CA THR A 516 -13.05 48.54 -19.17
C THR A 516 -12.33 49.74 -18.58
N VAL A 517 -11.40 49.49 -17.65
CA VAL A 517 -10.45 50.49 -17.16
C VAL A 517 -9.07 50.05 -17.60
N GLY A 518 -8.45 50.85 -18.45
CA GLY A 518 -7.09 50.66 -18.96
C GLY A 518 -6.09 51.63 -18.35
N PHE A 519 -4.85 51.20 -18.27
CA PHE A 519 -3.66 51.98 -17.94
C PHE A 519 -2.69 51.83 -19.10
N HIS A 520 -2.47 52.92 -19.82
CA HIS A 520 -1.62 52.94 -21.01
C HIS A 520 -0.28 53.61 -20.69
N ASP A 521 0.82 52.87 -20.86
CA ASP A 521 2.17 53.43 -20.79
C ASP A 521 2.65 53.81 -22.20
N ALA A 522 2.51 55.09 -22.53
CA ALA A 522 2.92 55.65 -23.81
C ALA A 522 4.44 55.49 -24.12
N THR A 523 5.26 55.09 -23.13
CA THR A 523 6.71 54.90 -23.29
C THR A 523 7.14 53.44 -23.45
N ALA A 524 6.29 52.47 -23.08
CA ALA A 524 6.61 51.05 -23.08
C ALA A 524 6.08 50.25 -24.28
N GLY A 525 5.24 50.84 -25.14
CA GLY A 525 4.56 50.14 -26.24
C GLY A 525 3.53 49.12 -25.74
N VAL A 526 3.03 48.24 -26.63
CA VAL A 526 1.91 47.29 -26.37
C VAL A 526 2.13 46.39 -25.14
N GLY A 527 3.38 46.18 -24.71
CA GLY A 527 3.72 45.35 -23.53
C GLY A 527 3.63 46.06 -22.17
N GLY A 528 3.39 47.38 -22.13
CA GLY A 528 3.21 48.16 -20.90
C GLY A 528 1.74 48.37 -20.50
N ASP A 529 0.83 47.98 -21.37
CA ASP A 529 -0.60 48.18 -21.20
C ASP A 529 -1.16 47.23 -20.13
N SER A 530 -2.11 47.71 -19.34
CA SER A 530 -2.83 46.86 -18.40
C SER A 530 -4.28 47.29 -18.29
N SER A 531 -5.19 46.32 -18.25
CA SER A 531 -6.63 46.61 -18.20
C SER A 531 -7.38 45.65 -17.30
N ALA A 532 -8.49 46.11 -16.75
CA ALA A 532 -9.46 45.24 -16.11
C ALA A 532 -10.85 45.56 -16.65
N THR A 533 -11.55 44.49 -17.02
CA THR A 533 -12.84 44.57 -17.70
C THR A 533 -13.88 43.79 -16.89
N THR A 534 -15.11 44.28 -16.90
CA THR A 534 -16.27 43.55 -16.39
C THR A 534 -17.46 43.78 -17.31
N VAL A 535 -18.35 42.79 -17.42
CA VAL A 535 -19.66 42.97 -18.04
C VAL A 535 -20.69 43.02 -16.93
N GLN A 536 -21.39 44.15 -16.81
CA GLN A 536 -22.40 44.36 -15.79
C GLN A 536 -23.72 44.74 -16.43
N THR A 537 -24.80 44.11 -15.99
CA THR A 537 -26.15 44.47 -16.45
C THR A 537 -26.60 45.75 -15.75
N PHE A 538 -26.92 46.78 -16.54
CA PHE A 538 -27.53 48.01 -16.07
C PHE A 538 -29.03 47.99 -16.31
N SER A 539 -29.80 48.16 -15.24
CA SER A 539 -31.25 48.17 -15.28
C SER A 539 -31.80 49.59 -15.42
N ALA A 540 -32.91 49.73 -16.15
CA ALA A 540 -33.62 50.99 -16.26
C ALA A 540 -34.30 51.37 -14.93
N GLY A 541 -33.98 52.56 -14.45
CA GLY A 541 -34.58 53.23 -13.31
C GLY A 541 -35.38 54.48 -13.71
N PRO A 542 -35.91 55.23 -12.73
CA PRO A 542 -36.71 56.42 -12.99
C PRO A 542 -35.97 57.45 -13.85
N ASN A 543 -36.71 58.16 -14.71
CA ASN A 543 -36.21 59.20 -15.62
C ASN A 543 -35.14 58.70 -16.62
N GLY A 544 -35.24 57.44 -17.07
CA GLY A 544 -34.30 56.85 -18.05
C GLY A 544 -32.89 56.67 -17.51
N SER A 545 -32.71 56.69 -16.18
CA SER A 545 -31.41 56.38 -15.59
C SER A 545 -31.11 54.89 -15.68
N LEU A 546 -29.86 54.53 -15.90
CA LEU A 546 -29.37 53.18 -15.84
C LEU A 546 -28.57 52.99 -14.56
N ARG A 547 -28.87 51.92 -13.82
CA ARG A 547 -28.18 51.58 -12.57
C ARG A 547 -27.83 50.11 -12.51
N ILE A 548 -26.71 49.79 -11.88
CA ILE A 548 -26.44 48.41 -11.49
C ILE A 548 -27.34 48.04 -10.28
N PRO A 549 -27.77 46.78 -10.14
CA PRO A 549 -28.71 46.33 -9.10
C PRO A 549 -28.26 46.61 -7.66
#